data_AF-A0A9P4SED8-F1
#
_entry.id   AF-A0A9P4SED8-F1
#
_cell.length_a   1.000
_cell.length_b   1.000
_cell.length_c   1.000
_cell.angle_alpha   90.00
_cell.angle_beta   90.00
_cell.angle_gamma   90.00
#
_symmetry.space_group_name_H-M   'P 1'
#
loop_
_entity.id
_entity.type
_entity.pdbx_description
1 polymer ?
#
loop_
_entity_poly.entity_id
_entity_poly.type
_entity_poly.pdbx_seq_one_letter_code
_entity_poly.pdbx_strand_id
1 'polypeptide(L)'
;MPYPVRAVLSTSAGFFCGVVLGMTQGGLMAGLRYRAENAHRLPKSQTGWFLYHKTKNYHVALGAVREGALMGIKVGIWTLLFFTIEEAVDRLREGLGEKDAVNTVCAGLGSAGAFSLWNKFPLPTAARTARIGLLAGIGFGFIQDVLYLARGNRLWYVDLVNYRPAHNPI
;
A
#
# COMPACT_ATOMS: atom_id res chain seq x y z
N MET A 1 9.73 -16.35 7.58
CA MET A 1 9.72 -16.50 6.11
C MET A 1 10.89 -15.71 5.52
N PRO A 2 11.62 -16.24 4.53
CA PRO A 2 12.75 -15.54 3.89
C PRO A 2 12.31 -14.24 3.21
N TYR A 3 13.15 -13.22 3.28
CA TYR A 3 12.91 -11.90 2.67
C TYR A 3 12.49 -11.92 1.19
N PRO A 4 13.20 -12.62 0.27
CA PRO A 4 12.87 -12.52 -1.16
C PRO A 4 11.46 -13.03 -1.47
N VAL A 5 11.02 -14.09 -0.77
CA VAL A 5 9.67 -14.64 -0.92
C VAL A 5 8.63 -13.65 -0.37
N ARG A 6 8.90 -13.05 0.80
CA ARG A 6 8.03 -12.02 1.40
C ARG A 6 7.87 -10.82 0.46
N ALA A 7 8.96 -10.31 -0.08
CA ALA A 7 8.95 -9.15 -0.98
C ALA A 7 8.16 -9.44 -2.26
N VAL A 8 8.40 -10.57 -2.92
CA VAL A 8 7.68 -10.93 -4.16
C VAL A 8 6.19 -11.07 -3.90
N LEU A 9 5.77 -11.84 -2.87
CA LEU A 9 4.36 -12.05 -2.58
C LEU A 9 3.64 -10.74 -2.23
N SER A 10 4.22 -9.93 -1.36
CA SER A 10 3.63 -8.66 -0.96
C SER A 10 3.55 -7.67 -2.13
N THR A 11 4.60 -7.56 -2.95
CA THR A 11 4.61 -6.67 -4.12
C THR A 11 3.62 -7.14 -5.18
N SER A 12 3.49 -8.44 -5.42
CA SER A 12 2.45 -8.97 -6.32
C SER A 12 1.05 -8.68 -5.80
N ALA A 13 0.80 -8.87 -4.51
CA ALA A 13 -0.49 -8.54 -3.90
C ALA A 13 -0.81 -7.04 -4.03
N GLY A 14 0.16 -6.18 -3.69
CA GLY A 14 0.05 -4.73 -3.85
C GLY A 14 -0.21 -4.31 -5.30
N PHE A 15 0.47 -4.93 -6.26
CA PHE A 15 0.24 -4.70 -7.68
C PHE A 15 -1.21 -5.00 -8.08
N PHE A 16 -1.76 -6.16 -7.70
CA PHE A 16 -3.14 -6.52 -8.05
C PHE A 16 -4.16 -5.60 -7.37
N CYS A 17 -3.94 -5.23 -6.10
CA CYS A 17 -4.76 -4.22 -5.44
C CYS A 17 -4.72 -2.88 -6.20
N GLY A 18 -3.53 -2.44 -6.63
CA GLY A 18 -3.35 -1.25 -7.44
C GLY A 18 -4.04 -1.33 -8.80
N VAL A 19 -4.01 -2.49 -9.46
CA VAL A 19 -4.73 -2.73 -10.73
C VAL A 19 -6.23 -2.58 -10.53
N VAL A 20 -6.82 -3.22 -9.51
CA VAL A 20 -8.27 -3.13 -9.26
C VAL A 20 -8.69 -1.69 -8.96
N LEU A 21 -7.93 -0.98 -8.12
CA LEU A 21 -8.19 0.44 -7.82
C LEU A 21 -8.03 1.33 -9.07
N GLY A 22 -7.00 1.10 -9.89
CA GLY A 22 -6.78 1.85 -11.13
C GLY A 22 -7.83 1.57 -12.19
N MET A 23 -8.29 0.33 -12.34
CA MET A 23 -9.35 -0.05 -13.28
C MET A 23 -10.68 0.62 -12.92
N THR A 24 -11.05 0.60 -11.65
CA THR A 24 -12.29 1.23 -11.19
C THR A 24 -12.24 2.75 -11.39
N GLN A 25 -11.17 3.41 -10.94
CA GLN A 25 -11.02 4.85 -11.11
C GLN A 25 -10.92 5.27 -12.59
N GLY A 26 -10.10 4.58 -13.38
CA GLY A 26 -9.89 4.89 -14.80
C GLY A 26 -11.15 4.68 -15.65
N GLY A 27 -11.88 3.60 -15.39
CA GLY A 27 -13.15 3.33 -16.07
C GLY A 27 -14.22 4.38 -15.76
N LEU A 28 -14.35 4.78 -14.49
CA LEU A 28 -15.28 5.84 -14.07
C LEU A 28 -14.93 7.17 -14.74
N MET A 29 -13.67 7.58 -14.72
CA MET A 29 -13.23 8.84 -15.32
C MET A 29 -13.42 8.86 -16.84
N ALA A 30 -13.08 7.77 -17.54
CA ALA A 30 -13.28 7.66 -18.99
C ALA A 30 -14.77 7.70 -19.36
N GLY A 31 -15.63 7.03 -18.57
CA GLY A 31 -17.07 7.05 -18.77
C GLY A 31 -17.68 8.44 -18.56
N LEU A 32 -17.27 9.15 -17.51
CA LEU A 32 -17.72 10.51 -17.25
C LEU A 32 -17.26 11.49 -18.34
N ARG A 33 -16.02 11.38 -18.79
CA ARG A 33 -15.50 12.19 -19.92
C ARG A 33 -16.29 11.94 -21.20
N TYR A 34 -16.51 10.68 -21.57
CA TYR A 34 -17.29 10.34 -22.76
C TYR A 34 -18.71 10.92 -22.72
N ARG A 35 -19.37 10.88 -21.54
CA ARG A 35 -20.70 11.48 -21.35
C ARG A 35 -20.67 12.99 -21.45
N ALA A 36 -19.65 13.65 -20.89
CA ALA A 36 -19.49 15.09 -20.97
C ALA A 36 -19.27 15.55 -22.42
N GLU A 37 -18.38 14.87 -23.16
CA GLU A 37 -18.09 15.16 -24.57
C GLU A 37 -19.32 14.95 -25.47
N ASN A 38 -20.15 13.94 -25.19
CA ASN A 38 -21.32 13.61 -26.00
C ASN A 38 -22.65 14.16 -25.46
N ALA A 39 -22.64 14.99 -24.41
CA ALA A 39 -23.86 15.52 -23.80
C ALA A 39 -24.74 16.30 -24.80
N HIS A 40 -24.10 16.92 -25.81
CA HIS A 40 -24.77 17.66 -26.87
C HIS A 40 -25.15 16.82 -28.10
N ARG A 41 -24.72 15.55 -28.18
CA ARG A 41 -24.93 14.64 -29.33
C ARG A 41 -25.67 13.36 -28.92
N LEU A 42 -26.79 13.52 -28.23
CA LEU A 42 -27.59 12.37 -27.80
C LEU A 42 -28.28 11.69 -28.99
N PRO A 43 -28.19 10.35 -29.11
CA PRO A 43 -28.85 9.63 -30.19
C PRO A 43 -30.39 9.79 -30.14
N LYS A 44 -31.01 9.94 -31.31
CA LYS A 44 -32.48 10.01 -31.45
C LYS A 44 -33.12 8.71 -31.93
N SER A 45 -32.33 7.69 -32.27
CA SER A 45 -32.80 6.38 -32.75
C SER A 45 -32.30 5.24 -31.87
N GLN A 46 -33.01 4.11 -31.89
CA GLN A 46 -32.64 2.91 -31.13
C GLN A 46 -31.26 2.37 -31.55
N THR A 47 -30.98 2.31 -32.85
CA THR A 47 -29.67 1.90 -33.39
C THR A 47 -28.55 2.85 -32.94
N GLY A 48 -28.82 4.15 -32.89
CA GLY A 48 -27.85 5.13 -32.39
C GLY A 48 -27.51 4.93 -30.92
N TRP A 49 -28.49 4.59 -30.08
CA TRP A 49 -28.25 4.27 -28.66
C TRP A 49 -27.40 3.02 -28.46
N PHE A 50 -27.56 1.99 -29.31
CA PHE A 50 -26.71 0.81 -29.29
C PHE A 50 -25.25 1.16 -29.60
N LEU A 51 -25.01 1.90 -30.69
CA LEU A 51 -23.67 2.34 -31.08
C LEU A 51 -23.02 3.25 -30.04
N TYR A 52 -23.80 4.15 -29.44
CA TYR A 52 -23.34 5.01 -28.34
C TYR A 52 -22.82 4.19 -27.16
N HIS A 53 -23.58 3.18 -26.70
CA HIS A 53 -23.17 2.32 -25.60
C HIS A 53 -21.96 1.45 -25.94
N LYS A 54 -21.90 0.92 -27.18
CA LYS A 54 -20.75 0.15 -27.65
C LYS A 54 -19.47 1.00 -27.61
N THR A 55 -19.50 2.19 -28.19
CA THR A 55 -18.35 3.12 -28.19
C THR A 55 -17.98 3.56 -26.79
N LYS A 56 -18.95 3.94 -25.94
CA LYS A 56 -18.73 4.27 -24.53
C LYS A 56 -17.99 3.14 -23.80
N ASN A 57 -18.43 1.89 -23.99
CA ASN A 57 -17.82 0.74 -23.33
C ASN A 57 -16.37 0.52 -23.77
N TYR A 58 -16.01 0.80 -25.04
CA TYR A 58 -14.62 0.75 -25.47
C TYR A 58 -13.76 1.82 -24.80
N HIS A 59 -14.23 3.06 -24.70
CA HIS A 59 -13.50 4.12 -23.99
C HIS A 59 -13.32 3.81 -22.50
N VAL A 60 -14.38 3.28 -21.85
CA VAL A 60 -14.34 2.86 -20.45
C VAL A 60 -13.35 1.70 -20.26
N ALA A 61 -13.41 0.66 -21.10
CA ALA A 61 -12.51 -0.49 -21.00
C ALA A 61 -11.04 -0.09 -21.21
N LEU A 62 -10.76 0.75 -22.23
CA LEU A 62 -9.42 1.25 -22.49
C LEU A 62 -8.89 2.11 -21.33
N GLY A 63 -9.73 2.99 -20.79
CA GLY A 63 -9.38 3.81 -19.63
C GLY A 63 -9.10 2.98 -18.38
N ALA A 64 -9.93 1.96 -18.13
CA ALA A 64 -9.74 1.03 -17.02
C ALA A 64 -8.43 0.25 -17.13
N VAL A 65 -8.12 -0.34 -18.29
CA VAL A 65 -6.89 -1.12 -18.48
C VAL A 65 -5.65 -0.24 -18.34
N ARG A 66 -5.66 0.95 -18.97
CA ARG A 66 -4.51 1.87 -18.94
C ARG A 66 -4.20 2.36 -17.52
N GLU A 67 -5.21 2.89 -16.82
CA GLU A 67 -5.01 3.38 -15.45
C GLU A 67 -4.77 2.23 -14.46
N GLY A 68 -5.41 1.07 -14.67
CA GLY A 68 -5.15 -0.15 -13.92
C GLY A 68 -3.68 -0.56 -13.95
N ALA A 69 -3.10 -0.67 -15.15
CA ALA A 69 -1.69 -1.03 -15.30
C ALA A 69 -0.75 0.00 -14.64
N LEU A 70 -0.99 1.30 -14.86
CA LEU A 70 -0.18 2.36 -14.29
C LEU A 70 -0.27 2.40 -12.76
N MET A 71 -1.47 2.27 -12.20
CA MET A 71 -1.67 2.26 -10.75
C MET A 71 -1.10 1.00 -10.12
N GLY A 72 -1.25 -0.17 -10.75
CA GLY A 72 -0.62 -1.42 -10.32
C GLY A 72 0.89 -1.29 -10.18
N ILE A 73 1.57 -0.75 -11.21
CA ILE A 73 3.02 -0.53 -11.16
C ILE A 73 3.39 0.46 -10.03
N LYS A 74 2.68 1.59 -9.93
CA LYS A 74 2.93 2.59 -8.88
C LYS A 74 2.82 1.99 -7.48
N VAL A 75 1.71 1.30 -7.19
CA VAL A 75 1.49 0.65 -5.89
C VAL A 75 2.56 -0.42 -5.65
N GLY A 76 2.86 -1.26 -6.63
CA GLY A 76 3.90 -2.28 -6.53
C GLY A 76 5.29 -1.71 -6.16
N ILE A 77 5.70 -0.60 -6.79
CA ILE A 77 6.96 0.09 -6.45
C ILE A 77 6.97 0.56 -4.99
N TRP A 78 5.88 1.21 -4.54
CA TRP A 78 5.80 1.69 -3.15
C TRP A 78 5.72 0.55 -2.13
N THR A 79 5.02 -0.55 -2.45
CA THR A 79 5.00 -1.75 -1.62
C THR A 79 6.40 -2.37 -1.52
N LEU A 80 7.10 -2.52 -2.64
CA LEU A 80 8.47 -3.04 -2.64
C LEU A 80 9.38 -2.16 -1.79
N LEU A 81 9.32 -0.84 -1.99
CA LEU A 81 10.10 0.12 -1.21
C LEU A 81 9.83 -0.03 0.30
N PHE A 82 8.56 -0.11 0.70
CA PHE A 82 8.20 -0.31 2.10
C PHE A 82 8.87 -1.54 2.71
N PHE A 83 8.73 -2.71 2.07
CA PHE A 83 9.34 -3.95 2.57
C PHE A 83 10.88 -3.92 2.51
N THR A 84 11.47 -3.20 1.55
CA THR A 84 12.93 -3.02 1.51
C THR A 84 13.44 -2.16 2.67
N ILE A 85 12.70 -1.12 3.07
CA ILE A 85 13.04 -0.29 4.22
C ILE A 85 12.85 -1.09 5.50
N GLU A 86 11.74 -1.84 5.64
CA GLU A 86 11.50 -2.71 6.78
C GLU A 86 12.65 -3.71 6.98
N GLU A 87 13.06 -4.41 5.92
CA GLU A 87 14.19 -5.34 5.95
C GLU A 87 15.53 -4.65 6.24
N ALA A 88 15.75 -3.44 5.72
CA ALA A 88 16.96 -2.68 6.04
C ALA A 88 17.00 -2.32 7.53
N VAL A 89 15.86 -1.91 8.11
CA VAL A 89 15.76 -1.61 9.54
C VAL A 89 15.90 -2.89 10.38
N ASP A 90 15.30 -4.00 9.95
CA ASP A 90 15.47 -5.32 10.57
C ASP A 90 16.98 -5.63 10.70
N ARG A 91 17.75 -5.56 9.60
CA ARG A 91 19.19 -5.87 9.58
C ARG A 91 20.03 -4.89 10.39
N LEU A 92 19.66 -3.62 10.42
CA LEU A 92 20.34 -2.61 11.24
C LEU A 92 20.09 -2.82 12.74
N ARG A 93 18.92 -3.36 13.09
CA ARG A 93 18.51 -3.61 14.49
C ARG A 93 18.72 -5.03 14.96
N GLU A 94 19.18 -5.96 14.11
CA GLU A 94 19.51 -7.34 14.49
C GLU A 94 20.48 -7.44 15.69
N GLY A 95 21.31 -6.41 15.92
CA GLY A 95 22.17 -6.31 17.11
C GLY A 95 21.50 -5.78 18.39
N LEU A 96 20.25 -5.28 18.31
CA LEU A 96 19.53 -4.57 19.38
C LEU A 96 18.17 -5.19 19.72
N GLY A 97 17.63 -6.12 18.92
CA GLY A 97 16.37 -6.80 19.19
C GLY A 97 15.77 -7.54 17.99
N GLU A 98 14.72 -8.31 18.25
CA GLU A 98 14.00 -9.11 17.23
C GLU A 98 13.05 -8.26 16.35
N LYS A 99 12.48 -8.92 15.32
CA LYS A 99 11.48 -8.37 14.41
C LYS A 99 10.22 -7.95 15.17
N ASP A 100 9.93 -6.65 15.17
CA ASP A 100 8.85 -6.04 15.97
C ASP A 100 8.08 -4.95 15.18
N ALA A 101 6.94 -4.51 15.70
CA ALA A 101 6.16 -3.40 15.13
C ALA A 101 6.95 -2.09 14.98
N VAL A 102 8.06 -1.90 15.70
CA VAL A 102 8.89 -0.70 15.60
C VAL A 102 9.61 -0.66 14.25
N ASN A 103 10.07 -1.80 13.74
CA ASN A 103 10.64 -1.89 12.38
C ASN A 103 9.63 -1.44 11.32
N THR A 104 8.39 -1.87 11.48
CA THR A 104 7.26 -1.51 10.60
C THR A 104 6.89 -0.03 10.68
N VAL A 105 6.95 0.57 11.88
CA VAL A 105 6.76 2.02 12.07
C VAL A 105 7.87 2.82 11.37
N CYS A 106 9.13 2.41 11.54
CA CYS A 106 10.25 3.03 10.83
C CYS A 106 10.11 2.91 9.31
N ALA A 107 9.65 1.75 8.82
CA ALA A 107 9.37 1.53 7.40
C ALA A 107 8.23 2.42 6.89
N GLY A 108 7.16 2.58 7.67
CA GLY A 108 6.04 3.47 7.34
C GLY A 108 6.46 4.94 7.27
N LEU A 109 7.24 5.41 8.24
CA LEU A 109 7.80 6.77 8.24
C LEU A 109 8.81 6.99 7.12
N GLY A 110 9.71 6.03 6.87
CA GLY A 110 10.70 6.10 5.80
C GLY A 110 10.05 6.14 4.42
N SER A 111 9.03 5.31 4.20
CA SER A 111 8.25 5.30 2.96
C SER A 111 7.48 6.61 2.76
N ALA A 112 6.89 7.16 3.83
CA ALA A 112 6.23 8.46 3.82
C ALA A 112 7.19 9.63 3.54
N GLY A 113 8.42 9.56 4.07
CA GLY A 113 9.49 10.51 3.78
C GLY A 113 9.92 10.45 2.32
N ALA A 114 10.19 9.25 1.80
CA ALA A 114 10.52 9.03 0.40
C ALA A 114 9.41 9.53 -0.54
N PHE A 115 8.15 9.26 -0.20
CA PHE A 115 6.99 9.76 -0.94
C PHE A 115 6.90 11.29 -0.93
N SER A 116 7.12 11.91 0.23
CA SER A 116 7.11 13.37 0.36
C SER A 116 8.21 14.04 -0.47
N LEU A 117 9.41 13.45 -0.48
CA LEU A 117 10.54 13.93 -1.28
C LEU A 117 10.29 13.77 -2.78
N TRP A 118 9.79 12.60 -3.21
CA TRP A 118 9.46 12.33 -4.61
C TRP A 118 8.46 13.36 -5.17
N ASN A 119 7.47 13.75 -4.36
CA ASN A 119 6.44 14.71 -4.76
C ASN A 119 6.77 16.17 -4.41
N LYS A 120 7.95 16.45 -3.84
CA LYS A 120 8.41 17.80 -3.44
C LYS A 120 7.40 18.55 -2.57
N PHE A 121 6.84 17.86 -1.58
CA PHE A 121 5.79 18.44 -0.74
C PHE A 121 6.29 19.56 0.18
N PRO A 122 5.46 20.61 0.43
CA PRO A 122 5.73 21.59 1.47
C PRO A 122 5.58 20.95 2.86
N LEU A 123 6.24 21.54 3.87
CA LEU A 123 6.31 21.01 5.23
C LEU A 123 4.95 20.59 5.84
N PRO A 124 3.84 21.35 5.69
CA PRO A 124 2.55 20.94 6.24
C PRO A 124 2.02 19.65 5.61
N THR A 125 2.20 19.48 4.30
CA THR A 125 1.77 18.27 3.57
C THR A 125 2.66 17.08 3.93
N ALA A 126 3.98 17.29 4.03
CA ALA A 126 4.92 16.26 4.46
C ALA A 126 4.60 15.76 5.88
N ALA A 127 4.28 16.67 6.81
CA ALA A 127 3.86 16.31 8.17
C ALA A 127 2.57 15.45 8.17
N ARG A 128 1.61 15.77 7.29
CA ARG A 128 0.40 14.97 7.11
C ARG A 128 0.71 13.57 6.59
N THR A 129 1.57 13.46 5.58
CA THR A 129 2.02 12.18 5.03
C THR A 129 2.76 11.36 6.09
N ALA A 130 3.61 11.99 6.89
CA ALA A 130 4.31 11.34 8.01
C ALA A 130 3.32 10.81 9.06
N ARG A 131 2.29 11.58 9.41
CA ARG A 131 1.23 11.11 10.32
C ARG A 131 0.48 9.90 9.75
N ILE A 132 0.17 9.91 8.45
CA ILE A 132 -0.48 8.76 7.78
C ILE A 132 0.44 7.54 7.81
N GLY A 133 1.73 7.71 7.46
CA GLY A 133 2.73 6.66 7.51
C GLY A 133 2.93 6.08 8.92
N LEU A 134 2.91 6.93 9.94
CA LEU A 134 2.98 6.53 11.35
C LEU A 134 1.76 5.69 11.74
N LEU A 135 0.54 6.18 11.47
CA LEU A 135 -0.68 5.46 11.82
C LEU A 135 -0.79 4.12 11.08
N ALA A 136 -0.42 4.10 9.80
CA ALA A 136 -0.37 2.87 9.00
C ALA A 136 0.67 1.89 9.54
N GLY A 137 1.88 2.37 9.88
CA GLY A 137 2.96 1.56 10.44
C GLY A 137 2.58 0.96 11.79
N ILE A 138 1.97 1.74 12.68
CA ILE A 138 1.47 1.26 13.98
C ILE A 138 0.40 0.18 13.76
N GLY A 139 -0.62 0.47 12.94
CA GLY A 139 -1.71 -0.47 12.70
C GLY A 139 -1.24 -1.78 12.07
N PHE A 140 -0.38 -1.70 11.06
CA PHE A 140 0.17 -2.87 10.39
C PHE A 140 1.14 -3.66 11.28
N GLY A 141 2.01 -2.96 12.02
CA GLY A 141 2.96 -3.57 12.96
C GLY A 141 2.25 -4.36 14.06
N PHE A 142 1.19 -3.81 14.65
CA PHE A 142 0.40 -4.54 15.65
C PHE A 142 -0.25 -5.80 15.06
N ILE A 143 -0.76 -5.73 13.82
CA ILE A 143 -1.32 -6.91 13.16
C ILE A 143 -0.22 -7.97 12.93
N GLN A 144 0.97 -7.55 12.49
CA GLN A 144 2.10 -8.45 12.31
C GLN A 144 2.52 -9.10 13.64
N ASP A 145 2.59 -8.33 14.72
CA ASP A 145 2.96 -8.81 16.06
C ASP A 145 1.93 -9.79 16.63
N VAL A 146 0.62 -9.52 16.49
CA VAL A 146 -0.44 -10.45 16.89
C VAL A 146 -0.33 -11.76 16.10
N LEU A 147 -0.12 -11.70 14.78
CA LEU A 147 0.05 -12.89 13.94
C LEU A 147 1.36 -13.63 14.24
N TYR A 148 2.39 -12.93 14.73
CA TYR A 148 3.66 -13.52 15.13
C TYR A 148 3.54 -14.26 16.48
N LEU A 149 2.86 -13.66 17.45
CA LEU A 149 2.52 -14.29 18.73
C LEU A 149 1.59 -15.49 18.55
N ALA A 150 0.58 -15.38 17.68
CA ALA A 150 -0.35 -16.49 17.39
C ALA A 150 0.37 -17.72 16.78
N ARG A 151 1.55 -17.53 16.19
CA ARG A 151 2.40 -18.62 15.68
C ARG A 151 3.35 -19.22 16.73
N GLY A 152 3.27 -18.75 17.98
CA GLY A 152 4.06 -19.25 19.11
C GLY A 152 5.47 -18.63 19.22
N ASN A 153 5.77 -17.60 18.44
CA ASN A 153 7.05 -16.90 18.54
C ASN A 153 7.03 -15.86 19.68
N ARG A 154 8.19 -15.53 20.24
CA ARG A 154 8.33 -14.55 21.32
C ARG A 154 8.68 -13.17 20.76
N LEU A 155 8.16 -12.12 21.39
CA LEU A 155 8.48 -10.74 21.05
C LEU A 155 9.32 -10.13 22.16
N TRP A 156 10.32 -9.32 21.82
CA TRP A 156 11.28 -8.79 22.79
C TRP A 156 10.61 -8.02 23.93
N TYR A 157 9.56 -7.25 23.65
CA TYR A 157 8.87 -6.46 24.67
C TYR A 157 7.91 -7.32 25.52
N VAL A 158 7.41 -8.44 25.00
CA VAL A 158 6.66 -9.43 25.79
C VAL A 158 7.61 -10.15 26.76
N ASP A 159 8.83 -10.44 26.33
CA ASP A 159 9.87 -11.00 27.20
C ASP A 159 10.34 -9.99 28.26
N LEU A 160 10.43 -8.70 27.93
CA LEU A 160 10.73 -7.64 28.91
C LEU A 160 9.66 -7.54 30.01
N VAL A 161 8.38 -7.67 29.65
CA VAL A 161 7.27 -7.65 30.62
C VAL A 161 7.24 -8.93 31.46
N ASN A 162 7.55 -10.08 30.86
CA ASN A 162 7.60 -11.37 31.56
C ASN A 162 8.93 -11.60 32.31
N TYR A 163 9.90 -10.70 32.18
CA TYR A 163 11.16 -10.78 32.88
C TYR A 163 10.94 -10.65 34.39
N ARG A 164 10.99 -11.79 35.09
CA ARG A 164 11.09 -11.84 36.54
C ARG A 164 12.58 -11.90 36.91
N PRO A 165 13.13 -10.92 37.64
CA PRO A 165 14.50 -11.03 38.12
C PRO A 165 14.58 -12.25 39.04
N ALA A 166 15.53 -13.14 38.79
CA ALA A 166 15.80 -14.27 39.66
C ALA A 166 16.18 -13.74 41.05
N HIS A 167 15.38 -14.06 42.07
CA HIS A 167 15.78 -13.83 43.44
C HIS A 167 16.90 -14.81 43.75
N ASN A 168 18.15 -14.32 43.81
CA ASN A 168 19.27 -15.13 44.33
C ASN A 168 18.97 -15.44 45.81
N PRO A 169 18.87 -16.73 46.21
CA PRO A 169 18.99 -17.07 47.61
C PRO A 169 20.47 -16.88 48.01
N ILE A 170 20.67 -16.15 49.09
CA ILE A 170 21.96 -15.83 49.71
C ILE A 170 22.51 -17.07 50.39
#